data_AF-A0A6N3ENL9-F1
#
_entry.id   AF-A0A6N3ENL9-F1
#
_cell.length_a   1.000
_cell.length_b   1.000
_cell.length_c   1.000
_cell.angle_alpha   90.00
_cell.angle_beta   90.00
_cell.angle_gamma   90.00
#
_symmetry.space_group_name_H-M   'P 1'
#
loop_
_entity.id
_entity.type
_entity.pdbx_description
1 polymer ?
#
loop_
_entity_poly.entity_id
_entity_poly.type
_entity_poly.pdbx_seq_one_letter_code
_entity_poly.pdbx_strand_id
1 'polypeptide(L)'
;MERENDFSQRSIAKNILNLAVPMTLAQLINVLYSVVDRVYIGHLQGVSANALTGIGLALPIITIITAFANLFGMGGAPLCSIARGSHEEEKAEKVMGNSFSMLLFTGGLLMGICFIFRKPLLYLFGASSATFPYANAYISIYLCGTVFVMISLGMNQFINSQGFGKIGMLTVMLGAFTNIVLDPILIFGLDMGVQGAALATVISQGLSARALKNIGFVNFIFKGIRNPPVSNQVLVDFLNSV
;
A
#
# COMPACT_ATOMS: atom_id res chain seq x y z
N MET A 1 12.42 31.59 1.90
CA MET A 1 12.38 30.13 1.70
C MET A 1 11.09 29.81 0.96
N GLU A 2 11.16 29.51 -0.33
CA GLU A 2 9.98 29.19 -1.14
C GLU A 2 9.36 27.87 -0.66
N ARG A 3 8.06 27.90 -0.36
CA ARG A 3 7.28 26.70 -0.04
C ARG A 3 7.01 25.97 -1.36
N GLU A 4 7.89 25.04 -1.73
CA GLU A 4 7.81 24.29 -3.00
C GLU A 4 6.49 23.54 -3.25
N ASN A 5 5.71 23.26 -2.19
CA ASN A 5 4.42 22.59 -2.23
C ASN A 5 3.24 23.50 -1.88
N ASP A 6 3.39 24.81 -2.08
CA ASP A 6 2.28 25.75 -1.95
C ASP A 6 1.48 25.81 -3.25
N PHE A 7 0.31 25.15 -3.24
CA PHE A 7 -0.60 25.14 -4.39
C PHE A 7 -1.09 26.54 -4.80
N SER A 8 -0.93 27.55 -3.93
CA SER A 8 -1.34 28.93 -4.19
C SER A 8 -0.35 29.74 -5.05
N GLN A 9 0.91 29.28 -5.21
CA GLN A 9 1.97 30.11 -5.82
C GLN A 9 2.37 29.72 -7.24
N ARG A 10 1.97 28.54 -7.75
CA ARG A 10 2.34 28.05 -9.09
C ARG A 10 1.12 27.93 -10.00
N SER A 11 1.34 27.99 -11.32
CA SER A 11 0.29 27.72 -12.30
C SER A 11 -0.38 26.38 -12.03
N ILE A 12 -1.71 26.37 -12.03
CA ILE A 12 -2.57 25.21 -11.74
C ILE A 12 -2.12 24.00 -12.56
N ALA A 13 -1.82 24.18 -13.84
CA ALA A 13 -1.35 23.12 -14.73
C ALA A 13 -0.03 22.49 -14.26
N LYS A 14 0.92 23.29 -13.78
CA LYS A 14 2.23 22.81 -13.29
C LYS A 14 2.09 22.02 -12.00
N ASN A 15 1.18 22.42 -11.11
CA ASN A 15 0.89 21.69 -9.87
C ASN A 15 0.19 20.37 -10.13
N ILE A 16 -0.78 20.34 -11.06
CA ILE A 16 -1.42 19.10 -11.51
C ILE A 16 -0.38 18.14 -12.09
N LEU A 17 0.47 18.60 -13.01
CA LEU A 17 1.50 17.76 -13.63
C LEU A 17 2.53 17.24 -12.63
N ASN A 18 2.95 18.07 -11.66
CA ASN A 18 3.88 17.67 -10.61
C ASN A 18 3.34 16.57 -9.68
N LEU A 19 2.02 16.39 -9.61
CA LEU A 19 1.39 15.28 -8.87
C LEU A 19 1.02 14.11 -9.76
N ALA A 20 0.36 14.40 -10.88
CA ALA A 20 -0.14 13.39 -11.80
C ALA A 20 0.98 12.54 -12.38
N VAL A 21 2.09 13.15 -12.83
CA VAL A 21 3.18 12.41 -13.47
C VAL A 21 3.82 11.40 -12.49
N PRO A 22 4.24 11.79 -11.27
CA PRO A 22 4.75 10.82 -10.30
C PRO A 22 3.73 9.75 -9.91
N MET A 23 2.46 10.13 -9.69
CA MET A 23 1.44 9.16 -9.29
C MET A 23 1.14 8.15 -10.41
N THR A 24 1.05 8.60 -11.67
CA THR A 24 0.87 7.71 -12.83
C THR A 24 2.06 6.78 -13.00
N LEU A 25 3.30 7.28 -12.82
CA LEU A 25 4.50 6.43 -12.88
C LEU A 25 4.48 5.37 -11.76
N ALA A 26 4.08 5.75 -10.53
CA ALA A 26 3.92 4.81 -9.43
C ALA A 26 2.92 3.69 -9.78
N GLN A 27 1.78 4.04 -10.39
CA GLN A 27 0.77 3.07 -10.81
C GLN A 27 1.26 2.18 -11.95
N LEU A 28 2.01 2.73 -12.90
CA LEU A 28 2.61 1.93 -13.97
C LEU A 28 3.59 0.89 -13.41
N ILE A 29 4.46 1.30 -12.49
CA ILE A 29 5.38 0.39 -11.79
C ILE A 29 4.59 -0.66 -10.99
N ASN A 30 3.48 -0.26 -10.36
CA ASN A 30 2.62 -1.16 -9.60
C ASN A 30 2.07 -2.30 -10.49
N VAL A 31 1.57 -1.94 -11.67
CA VAL A 31 1.09 -2.90 -12.66
C VAL A 31 2.23 -3.79 -13.17
N LEU A 32 3.39 -3.22 -13.47
CA LEU A 32 4.55 -3.97 -13.97
C LEU A 32 5.03 -5.02 -12.95
N TYR A 33 5.18 -4.68 -11.67
CA TYR A 33 5.58 -5.70 -10.69
C TYR A 33 4.50 -6.77 -10.53
N SER A 34 3.22 -6.39 -10.56
CA SER A 34 2.11 -7.36 -10.48
C SER A 34 2.09 -8.33 -11.67
N VAL A 35 2.66 -7.94 -12.82
CA VAL A 35 2.89 -8.85 -13.95
C VAL A 35 4.10 -9.73 -13.68
N VAL A 36 5.20 -9.15 -13.19
CA VAL A 36 6.44 -9.88 -12.87
C VAL A 36 6.19 -10.98 -11.82
N ASP A 37 5.47 -10.70 -10.74
CA ASP A 37 5.07 -11.68 -9.72
C ASP A 37 4.32 -12.87 -10.34
N ARG A 38 3.34 -12.58 -11.21
CA ARG A 38 2.61 -13.62 -11.95
C ARG A 38 3.49 -14.40 -12.92
N VAL A 39 4.49 -13.76 -13.53
CA VAL A 39 5.47 -14.45 -14.38
C VAL A 39 6.33 -15.40 -13.55
N TYR A 40 6.80 -15.00 -12.36
CA TYR A 40 7.57 -15.89 -11.47
C TYR A 40 6.74 -17.09 -11.03
N ILE A 41 5.49 -16.88 -10.60
CA ILE A 41 4.58 -17.99 -10.27
C ILE A 41 4.28 -18.87 -11.50
N GLY A 42 4.15 -18.28 -12.68
CA GLY A 42 3.95 -18.99 -13.94
C GLY A 42 5.11 -19.93 -14.32
N HIS A 43 6.33 -19.65 -13.85
CA HIS A 43 7.51 -20.46 -14.08
C HIS A 43 7.70 -21.60 -13.06
N LEU A 44 6.80 -21.75 -12.08
CA LEU A 44 6.81 -22.91 -11.18
C LEU A 44 6.52 -24.20 -11.96
N GLN A 45 7.55 -25.05 -12.09
CA GLN A 45 7.45 -26.29 -12.87
C GLN A 45 6.38 -27.22 -12.30
N GLY A 46 5.52 -27.76 -13.18
CA GLY A 46 4.53 -28.79 -12.85
C GLY A 46 3.28 -28.34 -12.09
N VAL A 47 3.22 -27.11 -11.58
CA VAL A 47 2.10 -26.62 -10.74
C VAL A 47 1.59 -25.23 -11.13
N SER A 48 2.21 -24.55 -12.10
CA SER A 48 1.94 -23.15 -12.45
C SER A 48 0.47 -22.85 -12.74
N ALA A 49 -0.25 -23.70 -13.47
CA ALA A 49 -1.66 -23.47 -13.80
C ALA A 49 -2.57 -23.45 -12.55
N ASN A 50 -2.41 -24.44 -11.66
CA ASN A 50 -3.19 -24.52 -10.42
C ASN A 50 -2.76 -23.44 -9.42
N ALA A 51 -1.47 -23.12 -9.36
CA ALA A 51 -0.92 -22.06 -8.53
C ALA A 51 -1.46 -20.68 -8.94
N LEU A 52 -1.38 -20.35 -10.23
CA LEU A 52 -1.86 -19.07 -10.77
C LEU A 52 -3.38 -18.93 -10.60
N THR A 53 -4.12 -20.02 -10.83
CA THR A 53 -5.57 -20.06 -10.56
C THR A 53 -5.85 -19.87 -9.07
N GLY A 54 -5.11 -20.55 -8.20
CA GLY A 54 -5.23 -20.40 -6.74
C GLY A 54 -5.00 -18.97 -6.26
N ILE A 55 -3.98 -18.27 -6.78
CA ILE A 55 -3.74 -16.85 -6.48
C ILE A 55 -4.89 -15.99 -7.03
N GLY A 56 -5.36 -16.27 -8.25
CA GLY A 56 -6.51 -15.59 -8.83
C GLY A 56 -7.77 -15.66 -7.97
N LEU A 57 -8.00 -16.80 -7.32
CA LEU A 57 -9.11 -17.01 -6.39
C LEU A 57 -8.97 -16.25 -5.06
N ALA A 58 -7.76 -15.82 -4.71
CA ALA A 58 -7.51 -14.95 -3.56
C ALA A 58 -7.81 -13.46 -3.85
N LEU A 59 -7.83 -13.06 -5.13
CA LEU A 59 -8.01 -11.66 -5.55
C LEU A 59 -9.31 -11.01 -5.05
N PRO A 60 -10.48 -11.68 -5.02
CA PRO A 60 -11.69 -11.08 -4.47
C PRO A 60 -11.53 -10.66 -2.99
N ILE A 61 -10.85 -11.48 -2.19
CA ILE A 61 -10.58 -11.18 -0.77
C ILE A 61 -9.63 -9.98 -0.65
N ILE A 62 -8.56 -9.97 -1.45
CA ILE A 62 -7.58 -8.89 -1.49
C ILE A 62 -8.23 -7.57 -1.93
N THR A 63 -9.14 -7.63 -2.90
CA THR A 63 -9.89 -6.48 -3.41
C THR A 63 -10.77 -5.88 -2.32
N ILE A 64 -11.46 -6.72 -1.52
CA ILE A 64 -12.26 -6.24 -0.38
C ILE A 64 -11.38 -5.51 0.63
N ILE A 65 -10.25 -6.10 1.02
CA ILE A 65 -9.29 -5.46 1.94
C ILE A 65 -8.83 -4.10 1.40
N THR A 66 -8.47 -4.06 0.12
CA THR A 66 -8.00 -2.85 -0.56
C THR A 66 -9.11 -1.80 -0.67
N ALA A 67 -10.36 -2.21 -0.87
CA ALA A 67 -11.51 -1.32 -0.91
C ALA A 67 -11.71 -0.59 0.41
N PHE A 68 -11.58 -1.28 1.56
CA PHE A 68 -11.62 -0.63 2.87
C PHE A 68 -10.43 0.30 3.11
N ALA A 69 -9.22 -0.09 2.67
CA ALA A 69 -8.06 0.80 2.75
C ALA A 69 -8.31 2.11 1.97
N ASN A 70 -8.87 1.99 0.76
CA ASN A 70 -9.24 3.13 -0.07
C ASN A 70 -10.40 3.94 0.52
N LEU A 71 -11.39 3.30 1.14
CA LEU A 71 -12.52 3.98 1.77
C LEU A 71 -12.04 5.03 2.79
N PHE A 72 -11.13 4.64 3.70
CA PHE A 72 -10.61 5.54 4.73
C PHE A 72 -9.48 6.44 4.24
N GLY A 73 -8.66 5.94 3.32
CA GLY A 73 -7.55 6.69 2.69
C GLY A 73 -8.05 7.76 1.72
N MET A 74 -8.64 7.32 0.61
CA MET A 74 -9.14 8.19 -0.46
C MET A 74 -10.36 9.01 -0.02
N GLY A 75 -11.16 8.52 0.93
CA GLY A 75 -12.25 9.31 1.52
C GLY A 75 -11.79 10.34 2.55
N GLY A 76 -10.80 10.01 3.38
CA GLY A 76 -10.31 10.89 4.45
C GLY A 76 -9.29 11.93 3.99
N ALA A 77 -8.46 11.61 3.00
CA ALA A 77 -7.40 12.49 2.51
C ALA A 77 -7.92 13.85 1.98
N PRO A 78 -9.01 13.92 1.19
CA PRO A 78 -9.59 15.19 0.77
C PRO A 78 -10.14 16.02 1.93
N LEU A 79 -10.82 15.38 2.90
CA LEU A 79 -11.34 16.06 4.08
C LEU A 79 -10.23 16.69 4.92
N CYS A 80 -9.10 15.98 5.04
CA CYS A 80 -7.89 16.51 5.67
C CYS A 80 -7.32 17.71 4.88
N SER A 81 -7.18 17.59 3.55
CA SER A 81 -6.69 18.69 2.71
C SER A 81 -7.60 19.93 2.77
N ILE A 82 -8.92 19.76 2.82
CA ILE A 82 -9.88 20.87 2.96
C ILE A 82 -9.72 21.54 4.34
N ALA A 83 -9.68 20.77 5.43
CA ALA A 83 -9.50 21.34 6.78
C ALA A 83 -8.19 22.12 6.91
N ARG A 84 -7.10 21.59 6.34
CA ARG A 84 -5.81 22.30 6.27
C ARG A 84 -5.88 23.58 5.44
N GLY A 85 -6.54 23.53 4.29
CA GLY A 85 -6.77 24.71 3.44
C GLY A 85 -7.57 25.81 4.13
N SER A 86 -8.45 25.44 5.06
CA SER A 86 -9.23 26.37 5.91
C SER A 86 -8.50 26.81 7.18
N HIS A 87 -7.22 26.45 7.36
CA HIS A 87 -6.44 26.69 8.59
C HIS A 87 -7.05 26.05 9.87
N GLU A 88 -7.88 25.02 9.71
CA GLU A 88 -8.47 24.23 10.81
C GLU A 88 -7.58 23.02 11.15
N GLU A 89 -6.37 23.29 11.64
CA GLU A 89 -5.33 22.26 11.88
C GLU A 89 -5.76 21.15 12.84
N GLU A 90 -6.49 21.46 13.91
CA GLU A 90 -7.01 20.47 14.86
C GLU A 90 -8.01 19.50 14.20
N LYS A 91 -8.81 20.00 13.25
CA LYS A 91 -9.77 19.17 12.51
C LYS A 91 -9.04 18.28 11.50
N ALA A 92 -8.01 18.78 10.85
CA ALA A 92 -7.16 17.97 9.97
C ALA A 92 -6.52 16.81 10.74
N GLU A 93 -6.00 17.07 11.95
CA GLU A 93 -5.44 16.05 12.84
C GLU A 93 -6.48 14.99 13.20
N LYS A 94 -7.69 15.42 13.60
CA LYS A 94 -8.79 14.50 13.95
C LYS A 94 -9.22 13.63 12.77
N VAL A 95 -9.34 14.18 11.56
CA VAL A 95 -9.71 13.41 10.36
C VAL A 95 -8.67 12.33 10.09
N MET A 96 -7.40 12.68 10.10
CA MET A 96 -6.31 11.74 9.83
C MET A 96 -6.19 10.68 10.93
N GLY A 97 -6.26 11.07 12.21
CA GLY A 97 -6.23 10.15 13.35
C GLY A 97 -7.42 9.18 13.36
N ASN A 98 -8.61 9.66 13.00
CA ASN A 98 -9.80 8.81 12.84
C ASN A 98 -9.63 7.84 11.66
N SER A 99 -9.15 8.29 10.50
CA SER A 99 -8.88 7.40 9.36
C SER A 99 -7.83 6.34 9.71
N PHE A 100 -6.75 6.70 10.40
CA PHE A 100 -5.73 5.75 10.85
C PHE A 100 -6.30 4.72 11.82
N SER A 101 -7.10 5.17 12.80
CA SER A 101 -7.76 4.29 13.77
C SER A 101 -8.75 3.33 13.09
N MET A 102 -9.51 3.83 12.11
CA MET A 102 -10.41 3.03 11.29
C MET A 102 -9.67 1.99 10.46
N LEU A 103 -8.53 2.33 9.86
CA LEU A 103 -7.68 1.36 9.13
C LEU A 103 -7.17 0.25 10.04
N LEU A 104 -6.72 0.57 11.25
CA LEU A 104 -6.28 -0.42 12.24
C LEU A 104 -7.42 -1.33 12.67
N PHE A 105 -8.56 -0.75 13.05
CA PHE A 105 -9.72 -1.48 13.52
C PHE A 105 -10.29 -2.40 12.43
N THR A 106 -10.55 -1.85 11.23
CA THR A 106 -11.07 -2.63 10.11
C THR A 106 -10.05 -3.62 9.56
N GLY A 107 -8.75 -3.32 9.62
CA GLY A 107 -7.70 -4.27 9.26
C GLY A 107 -7.63 -5.47 10.18
N GLY A 108 -7.71 -5.25 11.50
CA GLY A 108 -7.81 -6.35 12.47
C GLY A 108 -9.09 -7.17 12.29
N LEU A 109 -10.22 -6.48 12.07
CA LEU A 109 -11.52 -7.11 11.85
C LEU A 109 -11.54 -7.97 10.59
N LEU A 110 -11.10 -7.43 9.45
CA LEU A 110 -11.02 -8.13 8.17
C LEU A 110 -10.02 -9.28 8.24
N MET A 111 -8.87 -9.09 8.87
CA MET A 111 -7.92 -10.17 9.12
C MET A 111 -8.60 -11.32 9.87
N GLY A 112 -9.27 -11.04 10.99
CA GLY A 112 -9.96 -12.07 11.78
C GLY A 112 -11.06 -12.79 11.01
N ILE A 113 -11.98 -12.04 10.40
CA ILE A 113 -13.11 -12.60 9.64
C ILE A 113 -12.61 -13.41 8.45
N CYS A 114 -11.79 -12.82 7.59
CA CYS A 114 -11.30 -13.51 6.40
C CYS A 114 -10.43 -14.71 6.76
N PHE A 115 -9.68 -14.68 7.87
CA PHE A 115 -8.86 -15.82 8.29
C PHE A 115 -9.71 -16.99 8.80
N ILE A 116 -10.74 -16.72 9.61
CA ILE A 116 -11.67 -17.74 10.10
C ILE A 116 -12.47 -18.34 8.95
N PHE A 117 -12.99 -17.49 8.05
CA PHE A 117 -13.83 -17.91 6.93
C PHE A 117 -13.05 -18.17 5.63
N ARG A 118 -11.71 -18.24 5.65
CA ARG A 118 -10.92 -18.39 4.41
C ARG A 118 -11.32 -19.59 3.58
N LYS A 119 -11.60 -20.74 4.23
CA LYS A 119 -11.99 -21.96 3.52
C LYS A 119 -13.32 -21.79 2.77
N PRO A 120 -14.43 -21.47 3.45
CA PRO A 120 -15.69 -21.26 2.74
C PRO A 120 -15.63 -20.10 1.74
N LEU A 121 -14.89 -19.03 2.02
CA LEU A 121 -14.70 -17.92 1.06
C LEU A 121 -13.98 -18.38 -0.21
N LEU A 122 -12.89 -19.14 -0.08
CA LEU A 122 -12.16 -19.63 -1.25
C LEU A 122 -13.01 -20.58 -2.11
N TYR A 123 -13.77 -21.48 -1.50
CA TYR A 123 -14.71 -22.33 -2.25
C TYR A 123 -15.86 -21.53 -2.87
N LEU A 124 -16.37 -20.50 -2.18
CA LEU A 124 -17.38 -19.59 -2.71
C LEU A 124 -16.88 -18.86 -3.97
N PHE A 125 -15.61 -18.48 -4.00
CA PHE A 125 -14.99 -17.84 -5.17
C PHE A 125 -14.54 -18.82 -6.26
N GLY A 126 -14.77 -20.14 -6.08
CA GLY A 126 -14.54 -21.14 -7.12
C GLY A 126 -13.28 -22.00 -6.91
N ALA A 127 -12.75 -22.10 -5.69
CA ALA A 127 -11.68 -23.05 -5.40
C ALA A 127 -12.14 -24.51 -5.57
N SER A 128 -11.25 -25.31 -6.14
CA SER A 128 -11.38 -26.77 -6.22
C SER A 128 -10.35 -27.43 -5.30
N SER A 129 -10.41 -28.76 -5.14
CA SER A 129 -9.39 -29.52 -4.41
C SER A 129 -7.97 -29.31 -4.96
N ALA A 130 -7.83 -29.05 -6.27
CA ALA A 130 -6.55 -28.82 -6.92
C ALA A 130 -6.00 -27.40 -6.71
N THR A 131 -6.86 -26.39 -6.56
CA THR A 131 -6.45 -24.98 -6.46
C THR A 131 -6.47 -24.45 -5.02
N PHE A 132 -7.27 -25.07 -4.15
CA PHE A 132 -7.42 -24.70 -2.75
C PHE A 132 -6.10 -24.65 -1.97
N PRO A 133 -5.16 -25.63 -2.09
CA PRO A 133 -3.90 -25.59 -1.35
C PRO A 133 -3.10 -24.32 -1.65
N TYR A 134 -3.01 -23.92 -2.92
CA TYR A 134 -2.29 -22.71 -3.35
C TYR A 134 -3.00 -21.44 -2.90
N ALA A 135 -4.32 -21.37 -3.08
CA ALA A 135 -5.11 -20.22 -2.66
C ALA A 135 -5.07 -20.00 -1.15
N ASN A 136 -5.21 -21.09 -0.36
CA ASN A 136 -5.14 -21.05 1.09
C ASN A 136 -3.73 -20.69 1.58
N ALA A 137 -2.69 -21.21 0.94
CA ALA A 137 -1.31 -20.91 1.26
C ALA A 137 -0.99 -19.42 1.05
N TYR A 138 -1.42 -18.85 -0.09
CA TYR A 138 -1.25 -17.43 -0.39
C TYR A 138 -2.03 -16.55 0.61
N ILE A 139 -3.34 -16.78 0.74
CA ILE A 139 -4.21 -15.89 1.50
C ILE A 139 -3.91 -15.95 3.00
N SER A 140 -3.47 -17.09 3.55
CA SER A 140 -3.15 -17.19 4.98
C SER A 140 -1.99 -16.26 5.36
N ILE A 141 -0.96 -16.18 4.52
CA ILE A 141 0.19 -15.29 4.75
C ILE A 141 -0.21 -13.84 4.50
N TYR A 142 -0.91 -13.58 3.39
CA TYR A 142 -1.40 -12.24 3.06
C TYR A 142 -2.26 -11.65 4.19
N LEU A 143 -3.14 -12.47 4.78
CA LEU A 143 -4.05 -12.04 5.84
C LEU A 143 -3.30 -11.58 7.09
N CYS A 144 -2.23 -12.26 7.48
CA CYS A 144 -1.36 -11.82 8.58
C CYS A 144 -0.74 -10.43 8.31
N GLY A 145 -0.55 -10.08 7.04
CA GLY A 145 -0.06 -8.77 6.59
C GLY A 145 -1.12 -7.69 6.40
N THR A 146 -2.42 -8.02 6.54
CA THR A 146 -3.55 -7.13 6.19
C THR A 146 -3.43 -5.74 6.80
N VAL A 147 -3.09 -5.67 8.09
CA VAL A 147 -2.99 -4.39 8.81
C VAL A 147 -1.90 -3.51 8.20
N PHE A 148 -0.76 -4.08 7.83
CA PHE A 148 0.33 -3.34 7.19
C PHE A 148 -0.08 -2.85 5.80
N VAL A 149 -0.75 -3.70 5.01
CA VAL A 149 -1.28 -3.34 3.70
C VAL A 149 -2.27 -2.17 3.81
N MET A 150 -3.20 -2.23 4.77
CA MET A 150 -4.21 -1.20 4.95
C MET A 150 -3.61 0.14 5.37
N ILE A 151 -2.63 0.14 6.27
CA ILE A 151 -1.90 1.36 6.64
C ILE A 151 -1.14 1.90 5.44
N SER A 152 -0.37 1.05 4.75
CA SER A 152 0.46 1.43 3.59
C SER A 152 -0.38 2.13 2.53
N LEU A 153 -1.45 1.47 2.07
CA LEU A 153 -2.30 2.00 1.02
C LEU A 153 -3.15 3.20 1.48
N GLY A 154 -3.77 3.10 2.65
CA GLY A 154 -4.69 4.13 3.15
C GLY A 154 -3.96 5.43 3.48
N MET A 155 -2.82 5.37 4.17
CA MET A 155 -2.08 6.55 4.60
C MET A 155 -1.27 7.20 3.48
N ASN A 156 -0.87 6.44 2.45
CA ASN A 156 -0.23 7.00 1.28
C ASN A 156 -1.12 8.04 0.56
N GLN A 157 -2.44 7.86 0.59
CA GLN A 157 -3.39 8.83 0.01
C GLN A 157 -3.34 10.19 0.69
N PHE A 158 -3.15 10.23 2.01
CA PHE A 158 -3.00 11.49 2.75
C PHE A 158 -1.71 12.21 2.36
N ILE A 159 -0.62 11.51 2.09
CA ILE A 159 0.64 12.12 1.64
C ILE A 159 0.46 12.74 0.25
N ASN A 160 -0.16 12.00 -0.66
CA ASN A 160 -0.38 12.46 -2.02
C ASN A 160 -1.29 13.69 -2.08
N SER A 161 -2.37 13.72 -1.29
CA SER A 161 -3.34 14.83 -1.27
C SER A 161 -2.78 16.14 -0.69
N GLN A 162 -1.62 16.07 -0.01
CA GLN A 162 -0.95 17.21 0.61
C GLN A 162 0.15 17.81 -0.27
N GLY A 163 0.30 17.35 -1.52
CA GLY A 163 1.30 17.86 -2.46
C GLY A 163 2.61 17.07 -2.48
N PHE A 164 2.74 16.04 -1.67
CA PHE A 164 3.95 15.22 -1.58
C PHE A 164 3.88 13.97 -2.47
N GLY A 165 3.31 14.10 -3.67
CA GLY A 165 3.10 12.98 -4.61
C GLY A 165 4.40 12.24 -5.00
N LYS A 166 5.53 12.94 -5.06
CA LYS A 166 6.86 12.30 -5.26
C LYS A 166 7.23 11.35 -4.13
N ILE A 167 6.92 11.72 -2.90
CA ILE A 167 7.24 10.92 -1.71
C ILE A 167 6.31 9.70 -1.65
N GLY A 168 5.02 9.91 -1.90
CA GLY A 168 4.08 8.81 -2.04
C GLY A 168 4.49 7.82 -3.13
N MET A 169 4.92 8.31 -4.30
CA MET A 169 5.50 7.47 -5.36
C MET A 169 6.73 6.69 -4.88
N LEU A 170 7.70 7.35 -4.25
CA LEU A 170 8.93 6.70 -3.79
C LEU A 170 8.66 5.57 -2.79
N THR A 171 7.70 5.75 -1.87
CA THR A 171 7.31 4.67 -0.94
C THR A 171 6.70 3.47 -1.65
N VAL A 172 5.86 3.69 -2.67
CA VAL A 172 5.29 2.60 -3.49
C VAL A 172 6.39 1.92 -4.32
N MET A 173 7.31 2.69 -4.90
CA MET A 173 8.44 2.17 -5.66
C MET A 173 9.34 1.30 -4.78
N LEU A 174 9.67 1.74 -3.56
CA LEU A 174 10.46 0.96 -2.61
C LEU A 174 9.82 -0.41 -2.37
N GLY A 175 8.50 -0.44 -2.11
CA GLY A 175 7.76 -1.69 -1.99
C GLY A 175 7.83 -2.56 -3.25
N ALA A 176 7.54 -1.98 -4.42
CA ALA A 176 7.55 -2.72 -5.68
C ALA A 176 8.94 -3.32 -6.01
N PHE A 177 10.01 -2.55 -5.86
CA PHE A 177 11.39 -3.05 -6.09
C PHE A 177 11.76 -4.13 -5.08
N THR A 178 11.43 -3.92 -3.80
CA THR A 178 11.63 -4.93 -2.75
C THR A 178 10.93 -6.23 -3.11
N ASN A 179 9.68 -6.15 -3.58
CA ASN A 179 8.90 -7.32 -3.98
C ASN A 179 9.53 -8.07 -5.15
N ILE A 180 9.88 -7.37 -6.23
CA ILE A 180 10.53 -7.97 -7.42
C ILE A 180 11.82 -8.71 -7.05
N VAL A 181 12.59 -8.20 -6.08
CA VAL A 181 13.84 -8.82 -5.63
C VAL A 181 13.58 -10.00 -4.70
N LEU A 182 12.63 -9.87 -3.77
CA LEU A 182 12.29 -10.93 -2.80
C LEU A 182 11.56 -12.11 -3.45
N ASP A 183 10.75 -11.89 -4.47
CA ASP A 183 9.99 -12.95 -5.15
C ASP A 183 10.89 -14.10 -5.62
N PRO A 184 11.93 -13.92 -6.47
CA PRO A 184 12.75 -15.03 -6.92
C PRO A 184 13.53 -15.69 -5.77
N ILE A 185 13.93 -14.92 -4.75
CA ILE A 185 14.65 -15.43 -3.58
C ILE A 185 13.74 -16.35 -2.76
N LEU A 186 12.51 -15.95 -2.48
CA LEU A 186 11.59 -16.72 -1.65
C LEU A 186 10.91 -17.85 -2.44
N ILE A 187 10.55 -17.61 -3.70
CA ILE A 187 9.86 -18.59 -4.56
C ILE A 187 10.82 -19.71 -4.96
N PHE A 188 12.01 -19.38 -5.49
CA PHE A 188 12.96 -20.36 -6.04
C PHE A 188 14.15 -20.62 -5.12
N GLY A 189 14.65 -19.61 -4.40
CA GLY A 189 15.81 -19.78 -3.53
C GLY A 189 15.52 -20.54 -2.22
N LEU A 190 14.30 -20.41 -1.70
CA LEU A 190 13.83 -21.10 -0.49
C LEU A 190 12.74 -22.16 -0.77
N ASP A 191 12.46 -22.45 -2.04
CA ASP A 191 11.44 -23.41 -2.49
C ASP A 191 10.04 -23.21 -1.85
N MET A 192 9.69 -21.97 -1.47
CA MET A 192 8.41 -21.67 -0.80
C MET A 192 7.24 -21.59 -1.80
N GLY A 193 7.52 -21.54 -3.11
CA GLY A 193 6.50 -21.43 -4.16
C GLY A 193 5.54 -20.26 -3.92
N VAL A 194 4.23 -20.55 -3.94
CA VAL A 194 3.16 -19.54 -3.77
C VAL A 194 3.20 -18.85 -2.39
N GLN A 195 3.70 -19.52 -1.35
CA GLN A 195 3.86 -18.89 -0.03
C GLN A 195 4.95 -17.83 -0.04
N GLY A 196 6.01 -18.05 -0.83
CA GLY A 196 7.10 -17.10 -1.01
C GLY A 196 6.62 -15.78 -1.60
N ALA A 197 5.78 -15.81 -2.64
CA ALA A 197 5.19 -14.62 -3.25
C ALA A 197 4.31 -13.82 -2.27
N ALA A 198 3.47 -14.51 -1.50
CA ALA A 198 2.65 -13.85 -0.47
C ALA A 198 3.53 -13.18 0.60
N LEU A 199 4.58 -13.87 1.05
CA LEU A 199 5.50 -13.34 2.05
C LEU A 199 6.29 -12.14 1.53
N ALA A 200 6.81 -12.22 0.31
CA ALA A 200 7.49 -11.11 -0.37
C ALA A 200 6.58 -9.88 -0.44
N THR A 201 5.31 -10.06 -0.80
CA THR A 201 4.31 -8.99 -0.87
C THR A 201 4.11 -8.35 0.50
N VAL A 202 3.91 -9.14 1.55
CA VAL A 202 3.69 -8.64 2.91
C VAL A 202 4.92 -7.91 3.45
N ILE A 203 6.12 -8.45 3.24
CA ILE A 203 7.38 -7.80 3.64
C ILE A 203 7.54 -6.46 2.93
N SER A 204 7.28 -6.43 1.62
CA SER A 204 7.40 -5.21 0.80
C SER A 204 6.42 -4.13 1.23
N GLN A 205 5.19 -4.52 1.58
CA GLN A 205 4.19 -3.61 2.13
C GLN A 205 4.54 -3.17 3.55
N GLY A 206 5.14 -4.05 4.35
CA GLY A 206 5.70 -3.72 5.66
C GLY A 206 6.85 -2.70 5.56
N LEU A 207 7.76 -2.85 4.60
CA LEU A 207 8.81 -1.86 4.32
C LEU A 207 8.20 -0.54 3.84
N SER A 208 7.19 -0.58 2.97
CA SER A 208 6.50 0.64 2.52
C SER A 208 5.82 1.36 3.69
N ALA A 209 5.14 0.62 4.57
CA ALA A 209 4.54 1.15 5.80
C ALA A 209 5.59 1.69 6.78
N ARG A 210 6.75 1.02 6.92
CA ARG A 210 7.86 1.50 7.73
C ARG A 210 8.47 2.76 7.13
N ALA A 211 8.64 2.81 5.82
CA ALA A 211 9.14 3.98 5.12
C ALA A 211 8.21 5.18 5.35
N LEU A 212 6.89 4.96 5.30
CA LEU A 212 5.92 5.97 5.73
C LEU A 212 6.24 6.44 7.16
N LYS A 213 6.34 5.53 8.15
CA LYS A 213 6.67 5.88 9.54
C LYS A 213 7.98 6.69 9.67
N ASN A 214 9.02 6.30 8.93
CA ASN A 214 10.38 6.84 8.99
C ASN A 214 10.55 8.21 8.30
N ILE A 215 9.70 8.56 7.34
CA ILE A 215 9.59 9.91 6.74
C ILE A 215 9.12 10.97 7.77
N GLY A 216 9.05 10.57 9.05
CA GLY A 216 8.52 11.37 10.12
C GLY A 216 7.00 11.37 10.08
N PHE A 217 6.30 10.33 9.62
CA PHE A 217 4.82 10.30 9.66
C PHE A 217 4.26 10.64 11.05
N VAL A 218 4.88 10.16 12.12
CA VAL A 218 4.49 10.56 13.50
C VAL A 218 4.84 12.03 13.80
N ASN A 219 6.01 12.51 13.38
CA ASN A 219 6.38 13.94 13.55
C ASN A 219 5.65 14.88 12.57
N PHE A 220 5.14 14.38 11.44
CA PHE A 220 4.39 15.10 10.43
C PHE A 220 2.91 15.15 10.85
N ILE A 221 2.41 14.05 11.44
CA ILE A 221 1.13 13.98 12.15
C ILE A 221 1.09 14.95 13.34
N PHE A 222 2.14 15.08 14.15
CA PHE A 222 2.07 15.90 15.38
C PHE A 222 2.76 17.28 15.29
N LYS A 223 3.77 17.48 14.43
CA LYS A 223 4.48 18.77 14.23
C LYS A 223 4.30 19.36 12.83
N GLY A 224 4.13 18.53 11.79
CA GLY A 224 3.87 18.98 10.41
C GLY A 224 2.54 19.74 10.25
N ILE A 225 1.58 19.47 11.14
CA ILE A 225 0.32 20.21 11.31
C ILE A 225 0.55 21.67 11.74
N ARG A 226 1.65 21.97 12.44
CA ARG A 226 1.98 23.34 12.87
C ARG A 226 2.99 24.04 11.95
N ASN A 227 3.84 23.28 11.25
CA ASN A 227 4.83 23.80 10.29
C ASN A 227 5.10 22.75 9.20
N PRO A 228 4.55 22.89 7.98
CA PRO A 228 4.83 21.93 6.91
C PRO A 228 6.32 22.00 6.51
N PRO A 229 7.05 20.87 6.52
CA PRO A 229 8.46 20.83 6.12
C PRO A 229 8.62 21.13 4.62
N VAL A 230 9.77 21.71 4.26
CA VAL A 230 10.14 22.01 2.86
C VAL A 230 10.29 20.70 2.09
N SER A 231 9.78 20.64 0.85
CA SER A 231 9.75 19.42 0.01
C SER A 231 11.09 18.66 -0.02
N ASN A 232 12.20 19.40 -0.15
CA ASN A 232 13.54 18.84 -0.17
C ASN A 232 13.99 18.25 1.16
N GLN A 233 13.57 18.81 2.30
CA GLN A 233 13.91 18.27 3.61
C GLN A 233 13.26 16.90 3.82
N VAL A 234 11.98 16.76 3.45
CA VAL A 234 11.26 15.48 3.57
C VAL A 234 11.83 14.43 2.62
N LEU A 235 12.28 14.83 1.43
CA LEU A 235 12.95 13.95 0.47
C LEU A 235 14.31 13.47 1.01
N VAL A 236 15.09 14.36 1.62
CA VAL A 236 16.37 14.04 2.27
C VAL A 236 16.16 13.13 3.47
N ASP A 237 15.15 13.42 4.31
CA ASP A 237 14.80 12.58 5.47
C ASP A 237 14.35 11.18 5.03
N PHE A 238 13.59 11.07 3.92
CA PHE A 238 13.26 9.78 3.31
C PHE A 238 14.52 9.01 2.90
N LEU A 239 15.40 9.64 2.10
CA LEU A 239 16.63 9.01 1.60
C LEU A 239 17.58 8.57 2.73
N ASN A 240 17.63 9.31 3.84
CA ASN A 240 18.44 8.96 5.01
C ASN A 240 17.83 7.85 5.88
N SER A 241 16.57 7.48 5.63
CA SER A 241 15.81 6.55 6.46
C SER A 241 15.59 5.17 5.85
N VAL A 242 15.95 5.02 4.57
CA VAL A 242 15.99 3.79 3.78
C VAL A 242 17.40 3.22 3.86
#